data_AF-A0A017RW97-F1
#
_entry.id   AF-A0A017RW97-F1
#
_cell.length_a   1.000
_cell.length_b   1.000
_cell.length_c   1.000
_cell.angle_alpha   90.00
_cell.angle_beta   90.00
_cell.angle_gamma   90.00
#
_symmetry.space_group_name_H-M   'P 1'
#
loop_
_entity.id
_entity.type
_entity.pdbx_description
1 polymer ?
#
loop_
_entity_poly.entity_id
_entity_poly.type
_entity_poly.pdbx_seq_one_letter_code
_entity_poly.pdbx_strand_id
1 'polypeptide(L)'
;MKNNRLIKSVRYILLSIFLIFVTVEAYLHQVLGGRKSPSIHALCPYGELESMYSLVFNGTFIQKIFSGTFILLMLTLILAIVFRRSFCGLICPFGALQEFFGVLGKKLFKKRFVMNKNIDKPLRYLKYIILVVTLYYAWITAGLWVNPYDPWAAYGHISSGFSSLKEEYPIGFMILILILIGSLLYDRFFCKYLCPIGALYGIISKFSLTKITRDKDRCINCNLCSKNCPVNINVSELSEINSSECINCNLCMIACPSDKVLDIKTAGKSVKPLTNIILVISIFLGGIMITKATGLYEVTPPKITASTRITADEIKGYMTLEEISVAFKIELNELYERLQIPASIPKDTPLKEIKNFIPGFEVETVRELLR
;
A
#
# COMPACT_ATOMS: atom_id res chain seq x y z
N MET A 1 19.96 -24.49 12.61
CA MET A 1 19.16 -24.84 11.41
C MET A 1 17.63 -24.90 11.61
N LYS A 2 17.09 -25.62 12.62
CA LYS A 2 15.62 -25.74 12.83
C LYS A 2 14.91 -24.38 13.00
N ASN A 3 15.55 -23.45 13.72
CA ASN A 3 15.02 -22.10 13.93
C ASN A 3 14.94 -21.25 12.63
N ASN A 4 15.84 -21.47 11.66
CA ASN A 4 15.87 -20.70 10.41
C ASN A 4 14.67 -21.02 9.52
N ARG A 5 14.25 -22.30 9.48
CA ARG A 5 13.04 -22.71 8.76
C ARG A 5 11.79 -22.08 9.39
N LEU A 6 11.70 -22.08 10.72
CA LEU A 6 10.60 -21.44 11.45
C LEU A 6 10.50 -19.94 11.10
N ILE A 7 11.60 -19.19 11.22
CA ILE A 7 11.61 -17.74 10.93
C ILE A 7 11.20 -17.45 9.48
N LYS A 8 11.70 -18.25 8.53
CA LYS A 8 11.31 -18.14 7.12
C LYS A 8 9.82 -18.38 6.93
N SER A 9 9.27 -19.44 7.54
CA SER A 9 7.84 -19.76 7.47
C SER A 9 6.98 -18.67 8.09
N VAL A 10 7.32 -18.21 9.31
CA VAL A 10 6.61 -17.11 9.99
C VAL A 10 6.51 -15.88 9.09
N ARG A 11 7.62 -15.49 8.45
CA ARG A 11 7.62 -14.35 7.53
C ARG A 11 6.67 -14.55 6.35
N TYR A 12 6.71 -15.70 5.68
CA TYR A 12 5.82 -15.94 4.54
C TYR A 12 4.36 -16.03 4.97
N ILE A 13 4.07 -16.61 6.14
CA ILE A 13 2.73 -16.62 6.73
C ILE A 13 2.23 -15.19 6.96
N LEU A 14 3.05 -14.32 7.57
CA LEU A 14 2.69 -12.91 7.77
C LEU A 14 2.37 -12.21 6.44
N LEU A 15 3.24 -12.35 5.44
CA LEU A 15 3.02 -11.76 4.11
C LEU A 15 1.74 -12.28 3.45
N SER A 16 1.45 -13.58 3.60
CA SER A 16 0.20 -14.18 3.12
C SER A 16 -1.02 -13.65 3.86
N ILE A 17 -0.97 -13.53 5.19
CA ILE A 17 -2.08 -13.00 6.01
C ILE A 17 -2.42 -11.58 5.58
N PHE A 18 -1.43 -10.69 5.48
CA PHE A 18 -1.69 -9.31 5.07
C PHE A 18 -2.18 -9.20 3.62
N LEU A 19 -1.62 -10.00 2.71
CA LEU A 19 -2.11 -10.03 1.33
C LEU A 19 -3.56 -10.48 1.28
N ILE A 20 -3.89 -11.63 1.89
CA ILE A 20 -5.26 -12.17 1.91
C ILE A 20 -6.22 -11.17 2.57
N PHE A 21 -5.85 -10.60 3.71
CA PHE A 21 -6.66 -9.60 4.40
C PHE A 21 -7.00 -8.44 3.48
N VAL A 22 -6.00 -7.80 2.86
CA VAL A 22 -6.26 -6.65 1.98
C VAL A 22 -7.00 -7.04 0.70
N THR A 23 -6.76 -8.23 0.15
CA THR A 23 -7.53 -8.74 -1.00
C THR A 23 -9.00 -8.97 -0.64
N VAL A 24 -9.28 -9.52 0.55
CA VAL A 24 -10.65 -9.74 1.04
C VAL A 24 -11.34 -8.40 1.27
N GLU A 25 -10.69 -7.45 1.95
CA GLU A 25 -11.25 -6.10 2.15
C GLU A 25 -11.52 -5.40 0.81
N ALA A 26 -10.59 -5.48 -0.15
CA ALA A 26 -10.80 -4.93 -1.49
C ALA A 26 -11.99 -5.59 -2.21
N TYR A 27 -12.13 -6.91 -2.13
CA TYR A 27 -13.30 -7.62 -2.66
C TYR A 27 -14.59 -7.14 -1.98
N LEU A 28 -14.62 -7.08 -0.65
CA LEU A 28 -15.76 -6.60 0.12
C LEU A 28 -16.06 -5.13 -0.18
N HIS A 29 -15.07 -4.31 -0.50
CA HIS A 29 -15.27 -2.92 -0.92
C HIS A 29 -16.03 -2.82 -2.24
N GLN A 30 -15.73 -3.71 -3.19
CA GLN A 30 -16.47 -3.76 -4.46
C GLN A 30 -17.90 -4.25 -4.26
N VAL A 31 -18.10 -5.29 -3.44
CA VAL A 31 -19.41 -5.95 -3.25
C VAL A 31 -20.32 -5.20 -2.28
N LEU A 32 -19.80 -4.79 -1.12
CA LEU A 32 -20.57 -4.15 -0.05
C LEU A 32 -20.55 -2.61 -0.12
N GLY A 33 -19.67 -2.04 -0.95
CA GLY A 33 -19.48 -0.60 -1.09
C GLY A 33 -18.58 0.03 -0.03
N GLY A 34 -18.13 1.26 -0.31
CA GLY A 34 -17.08 1.95 0.44
C GLY A 34 -17.40 2.38 1.86
N ARG A 35 -18.66 2.22 2.29
CA ARG A 35 -19.07 2.47 3.69
C ARG A 35 -18.88 1.27 4.61
N LYS A 36 -19.01 0.05 4.06
CA LYS A 36 -18.94 -1.19 4.84
C LYS A 36 -17.54 -1.78 4.86
N SER A 37 -16.75 -1.50 3.83
CA SER A 37 -15.37 -1.97 3.72
C SER A 37 -14.44 -0.85 3.24
N PRO A 38 -13.23 -0.72 3.81
CA PRO A 38 -12.23 0.26 3.38
C PRO A 38 -11.79 0.06 1.93
N SER A 39 -11.48 1.16 1.25
CA SER A 39 -10.86 1.07 -0.07
C SER A 39 -9.42 0.54 0.03
N ILE A 40 -8.90 -0.02 -1.06
CA ILE A 40 -7.53 -0.53 -1.09
C ILE A 40 -6.48 0.58 -0.88
N HIS A 41 -6.81 1.83 -1.21
CA HIS A 41 -5.99 3.00 -0.92
C HIS A 41 -5.96 3.32 0.57
N ALA A 42 -7.07 3.12 1.29
CA ALA A 42 -7.15 3.36 2.72
C ALA A 42 -6.25 2.39 3.53
N LEU A 43 -5.91 1.25 2.95
CA LEU A 43 -5.01 0.25 3.54
C LEU A 43 -3.57 0.37 3.03
N CYS A 44 -3.24 1.43 2.27
CA CYS A 44 -1.94 1.65 1.67
C CYS A 44 -1.32 2.99 2.13
N PRO A 45 -0.14 2.99 2.78
CA PRO A 45 0.52 4.24 3.19
C PRO A 45 0.81 5.21 2.03
N TYR A 46 0.87 4.71 0.80
CA TYR A 46 1.08 5.53 -0.38
C TYR A 46 -0.10 6.45 -0.71
N GLY A 47 -1.34 5.99 -0.51
CA GLY A 47 -2.53 6.82 -0.77
C GLY A 47 -2.58 8.06 0.14
N GLU A 48 -2.11 7.90 1.38
CA GLU A 48 -1.96 9.02 2.32
C GLU A 48 -0.88 9.99 1.91
N LEU A 49 0.28 9.48 1.45
CA LEU A 49 1.39 10.35 1.05
C LEU A 49 0.97 11.38 -0.01
N GLU A 50 0.08 10.99 -0.92
CA GLU A 50 -0.47 11.90 -1.94
C GLU A 50 -1.42 12.94 -1.35
N SER A 51 -2.12 12.62 -0.28
CA SER A 51 -3.26 13.42 0.17
C SER A 51 -2.99 14.19 1.46
N MET A 52 -1.84 13.94 2.07
CA MET A 52 -1.28 14.72 3.17
C MET A 52 -1.21 16.22 2.83
N TYR A 53 -0.99 16.59 1.55
CA TYR A 53 -0.99 17.99 1.13
C TYR A 53 -2.34 18.68 1.41
N SER A 54 -3.43 18.08 0.98
CA SER A 54 -4.77 18.67 1.13
C SER A 54 -5.18 18.78 2.61
N LEU A 55 -4.73 17.85 3.45
CA LEU A 55 -4.99 17.88 4.90
C LEU A 55 -4.21 18.99 5.61
N VAL A 56 -2.93 19.20 5.27
CA VAL A 56 -2.05 20.16 5.97
C VAL A 56 -2.30 21.59 5.53
N PHE A 57 -2.62 21.83 4.25
CA PHE A 57 -2.65 23.19 3.69
C PHE A 57 -4.05 23.73 3.39
N ASN A 58 -5.02 22.89 3.01
CA ASN A 58 -6.36 23.36 2.67
C ASN A 58 -7.36 23.25 3.84
N GLY A 59 -6.99 22.56 4.94
CA GLY A 59 -7.88 22.33 6.09
C GLY A 59 -9.14 21.51 5.75
N THR A 60 -9.27 21.06 4.50
CA THR A 60 -10.37 20.25 4.02
C THR A 60 -9.94 18.79 4.01
N PHE A 61 -10.61 17.97 4.82
CA PHE A 61 -10.54 16.53 4.68
C PHE A 61 -11.11 16.17 3.31
N ILE A 62 -10.27 15.75 2.37
CA ILE A 62 -10.77 15.07 1.17
C ILE A 62 -11.46 13.82 1.69
N GLN A 63 -12.77 13.72 1.47
CA GLN A 63 -13.61 12.62 1.97
C GLN A 63 -13.20 11.22 1.52
N LYS A 64 -12.18 11.10 0.65
CA LYS A 64 -11.59 9.82 0.24
C LYS A 64 -10.59 9.29 1.29
N ILE A 65 -10.13 10.13 2.24
CA ILE A 65 -8.96 9.85 3.08
C ILE A 65 -9.21 10.24 4.53
N PHE A 66 -8.98 9.27 5.41
CA PHE A 66 -9.51 9.20 6.75
C PHE A 66 -8.39 9.46 7.79
N SER A 67 -8.75 9.77 9.02
CA SER A 67 -7.79 9.81 10.14
C SER A 67 -6.94 8.52 10.25
N GLY A 68 -7.49 7.37 9.84
CA GLY A 68 -6.77 6.09 9.85
C GLY A 68 -5.63 5.98 8.85
N THR A 69 -5.70 6.60 7.67
CA THR A 69 -4.62 6.52 6.67
C THR A 69 -3.39 7.32 7.11
N PHE A 70 -3.59 8.47 7.77
CA PHE A 70 -2.51 9.24 8.40
C PHE A 70 -1.78 8.43 9.48
N ILE A 71 -2.54 7.75 10.34
CA ILE A 71 -1.98 6.89 11.38
C ILE A 71 -1.21 5.73 10.75
N LEU A 72 -1.72 5.13 9.67
CA LEU A 72 -1.01 4.08 8.94
C LEU A 72 0.33 4.59 8.38
N LEU A 73 0.34 5.78 7.77
CA LEU A 73 1.58 6.41 7.30
C LEU A 73 2.54 6.67 8.47
N MET A 74 2.07 7.25 9.57
CA MET A 74 2.90 7.53 10.75
C MET A 74 3.50 6.26 11.36
N LEU A 75 2.70 5.20 11.54
CA LEU A 75 3.18 3.92 12.05
C LEU A 75 4.25 3.33 11.12
N THR A 76 4.05 3.39 9.82
CA THR A 76 5.03 2.88 8.86
C THR A 76 6.31 3.74 8.78
N LEU A 77 6.22 5.05 9.00
CA LEU A 77 7.37 5.94 9.16
C LEU A 77 8.15 5.63 10.44
N ILE A 78 7.46 5.40 11.56
CA ILE A 78 8.07 4.95 12.83
C ILE A 78 8.81 3.63 12.59
N LEU A 79 8.20 2.67 11.89
CA LEU A 79 8.89 1.44 11.50
C LEU A 79 10.10 1.72 10.61
N ALA A 80 10.02 2.65 9.66
CA ALA A 80 11.12 3.06 8.79
C ALA A 80 12.32 3.60 9.58
N ILE A 81 12.06 4.39 10.63
CA ILE A 81 13.07 4.95 11.52
C ILE A 81 13.62 3.85 12.45
N VAL A 82 12.78 3.05 13.10
CA VAL A 82 13.27 2.11 14.12
C VAL A 82 13.86 0.84 13.48
N PHE A 83 13.21 0.30 12.46
CA PHE A 83 13.50 -1.03 11.87
C PHE A 83 13.78 -1.00 10.36
N ARG A 84 14.19 0.15 9.80
CA ARG A 84 14.35 0.35 8.35
C ARG A 84 13.07 0.03 7.60
N ARG A 85 13.16 -0.32 6.32
CA ARG A 85 12.01 -0.65 5.45
C ARG A 85 11.37 -2.01 5.77
N SER A 86 11.24 -2.37 7.06
CA SER A 86 10.67 -3.62 7.56
C SER A 86 9.22 -3.80 7.13
N PHE A 87 8.43 -2.72 7.04
CA PHE A 87 7.07 -2.75 6.50
C PHE A 87 7.04 -3.42 5.12
N CYS A 88 7.92 -3.01 4.19
CA CYS A 88 8.01 -3.62 2.86
C CYS A 88 8.38 -5.11 2.91
N GLY A 89 9.20 -5.52 3.90
CA GLY A 89 9.72 -6.88 4.02
C GLY A 89 8.83 -7.88 4.76
N LEU A 90 7.90 -7.39 5.59
CA LEU A 90 7.12 -8.19 6.55
C LEU A 90 5.60 -7.99 6.48
N ILE A 91 5.11 -6.82 6.03
CA ILE A 91 3.70 -6.42 6.15
C ILE A 91 3.08 -6.07 4.79
N CYS A 92 3.79 -5.33 3.95
CA CYS A 92 3.25 -4.75 2.70
C CYS A 92 2.65 -5.83 1.76
N PRO A 93 1.34 -5.78 1.46
CA PRO A 93 0.67 -6.79 0.64
C PRO A 93 1.13 -6.72 -0.83
N PHE A 94 1.33 -5.53 -1.40
CA PHE A 94 1.87 -5.41 -2.76
C PHE A 94 3.32 -5.91 -2.87
N GLY A 95 4.08 -5.78 -1.79
CA GLY A 95 5.41 -6.38 -1.66
C GLY A 95 5.36 -7.91 -1.59
N ALA A 96 4.39 -8.46 -0.85
CA ALA A 96 4.12 -9.90 -0.78
C ALA A 96 3.77 -10.45 -2.16
N LEU A 97 2.85 -9.79 -2.88
CA LEU A 97 2.43 -10.18 -4.23
C LEU A 97 3.63 -10.33 -5.17
N GLN A 98 4.49 -9.30 -5.25
CA GLN A 98 5.70 -9.34 -6.09
C GLN A 98 6.67 -10.45 -5.68
N GLU A 99 6.78 -10.74 -4.38
CA GLU A 99 7.67 -11.80 -3.91
C GLU A 99 7.14 -13.19 -4.23
N PHE A 100 5.82 -13.40 -4.13
CA PHE A 100 5.19 -14.65 -4.55
C PHE A 100 5.36 -14.88 -6.05
N PHE A 101 5.21 -13.84 -6.87
CA PHE A 101 5.55 -13.90 -8.30
C PHE A 101 7.03 -14.20 -8.52
N GLY A 102 7.94 -13.62 -7.73
CA GLY A 102 9.37 -13.95 -7.81
C GLY A 102 9.68 -15.41 -7.45
N VAL A 103 8.97 -15.99 -6.45
CA VAL A 103 9.08 -17.42 -6.11
C VAL A 103 8.51 -18.29 -7.23
N LEU A 104 7.36 -17.92 -7.78
CA LEU A 104 6.74 -18.61 -8.92
C LEU A 104 7.67 -18.59 -10.14
N GLY A 105 8.26 -17.44 -10.45
CA GLY A 105 9.20 -17.28 -11.56
C GLY A 105 10.45 -18.13 -11.38
N LYS A 106 11.04 -18.18 -10.17
CA LYS A 106 12.15 -19.11 -9.88
C LYS A 106 11.77 -20.56 -10.10
N LYS A 107 10.54 -20.96 -9.78
CA LYS A 107 10.04 -22.31 -10.00
C LYS A 107 9.81 -22.59 -11.49
N LEU A 108 9.24 -21.63 -12.21
CA LEU A 108 8.91 -21.74 -13.63
C LEU A 108 10.17 -21.77 -14.52
N PHE A 109 11.10 -20.83 -14.31
CA PHE A 109 12.32 -20.70 -15.11
C PHE A 109 13.51 -21.49 -14.55
N LYS A 110 13.35 -22.16 -13.40
CA LYS A 110 14.41 -22.90 -12.68
C LYS A 110 15.68 -22.09 -12.40
N LYS A 111 15.60 -20.76 -12.49
CA LYS A 111 16.70 -19.81 -12.32
C LYS A 111 16.18 -18.54 -11.69
N ARG A 112 17.05 -17.89 -10.90
CA ARG A 112 16.82 -16.53 -10.40
C ARG A 112 17.52 -15.54 -11.32
N PHE A 113 16.76 -14.69 -12.02
CA PHE A 113 17.36 -13.60 -12.79
C PHE A 113 17.78 -12.46 -11.86
N VAL A 114 18.95 -11.90 -12.13
CA VAL A 114 19.49 -10.74 -11.42
C VAL A 114 19.87 -9.73 -12.50
N MET A 115 19.31 -8.52 -12.39
CA MET A 115 19.60 -7.43 -13.32
C MET A 115 21.08 -7.06 -13.25
N ASN A 116 21.70 -6.79 -14.41
CA ASN A 116 23.08 -6.32 -14.46
C ASN A 116 23.23 -5.03 -13.64
N LYS A 117 24.31 -4.91 -12.84
CA LYS A 117 24.56 -3.79 -11.94
C LYS A 117 24.53 -2.43 -12.65
N ASN A 118 24.95 -2.38 -13.91
CA ASN A 118 24.99 -1.14 -14.71
C ASN A 118 23.60 -0.62 -15.08
N ILE A 119 22.59 -1.50 -15.17
CA ILE A 119 21.19 -1.14 -15.42
C ILE A 119 20.44 -1.00 -14.09
N ASP A 120 20.71 -1.90 -13.15
CA ASP A 120 20.04 -1.94 -11.84
C ASP A 120 20.25 -0.67 -11.03
N LYS A 121 21.47 -0.13 -10.99
CA LYS A 121 21.79 1.10 -10.25
C LYS A 121 21.03 2.34 -10.75
N PRO A 122 21.10 2.75 -12.04
CA PRO A 122 20.37 3.92 -12.51
C PRO A 122 18.86 3.72 -12.41
N LEU A 123 18.36 2.51 -12.70
CA LEU A 123 16.92 2.24 -12.66
C LEU A 123 16.34 2.34 -11.23
N ARG A 124 17.14 2.10 -10.19
CA ARG A 124 16.72 2.35 -8.79
C ARG A 124 16.53 3.82 -8.46
N TYR A 125 17.09 4.74 -9.23
CA TYR A 125 16.85 6.17 -9.01
C TYR A 125 15.49 6.63 -9.54
N LEU A 126 14.88 5.87 -10.46
CA LEU A 126 13.59 6.20 -11.07
C LEU A 126 12.47 6.37 -10.03
N LYS A 127 12.40 5.52 -9.01
CA LYS A 127 11.41 5.68 -7.93
C LYS A 127 11.51 7.00 -7.15
N TYR A 128 12.70 7.63 -7.10
CA TYR A 128 12.86 8.94 -6.47
C TYR A 128 12.38 10.05 -7.40
N ILE A 129 12.58 9.91 -8.71
CA ILE A 129 11.96 10.80 -9.70
C ILE A 129 10.44 10.70 -9.58
N ILE A 130 9.88 9.48 -9.55
CA ILE A 130 8.43 9.29 -9.38
C ILE A 130 7.97 9.89 -8.05
N LEU A 131 8.70 9.71 -6.94
CA LEU A 131 8.35 10.37 -5.67
C LEU A 131 8.26 11.90 -5.81
N VAL A 132 9.25 12.55 -6.43
CA VAL A 132 9.23 14.01 -6.63
C VAL A 132 8.06 14.43 -7.51
N VAL A 133 7.83 13.72 -8.62
CA VAL A 133 6.70 13.96 -9.53
C VAL A 133 5.37 13.79 -8.81
N THR A 134 5.22 12.72 -8.02
CA THR A 134 4.01 12.46 -7.22
C THR A 134 3.75 13.59 -6.24
N LEU A 135 4.75 14.03 -5.49
CA LEU A 135 4.59 15.13 -4.54
C LEU A 135 4.26 16.45 -5.24
N TYR A 136 4.88 16.74 -6.39
CA TYR A 136 4.62 17.94 -7.18
C TYR A 136 3.19 17.98 -7.74
N TYR A 137 2.72 16.91 -8.36
CA TYR A 137 1.36 16.88 -8.92
C TYR A 137 0.29 16.74 -7.84
N ALA A 138 0.58 16.07 -6.73
CA ALA A 138 -0.31 16.06 -5.57
C ALA A 138 -0.47 17.47 -4.98
N TRP A 139 0.61 18.28 -4.98
CA TRP A 139 0.57 19.69 -4.57
C TRP A 139 -0.33 20.53 -5.48
N ILE A 140 -0.29 20.32 -6.79
CA ILE A 140 -1.06 21.12 -7.74
C ILE A 140 -2.53 20.70 -7.80
N THR A 141 -2.78 19.39 -7.84
CA THR A 141 -4.13 18.86 -8.06
C THR A 141 -4.94 18.73 -6.77
N ALA A 142 -4.28 18.84 -5.60
CA ALA A 142 -4.88 18.61 -4.30
C ALA A 142 -5.71 17.30 -4.25
N GLY A 143 -5.25 16.23 -4.90
CA GLY A 143 -5.97 14.96 -5.00
C GLY A 143 -5.07 13.78 -5.39
N LEU A 144 -5.68 12.58 -5.49
CA LEU A 144 -4.96 11.34 -5.88
C LEU A 144 -4.74 11.28 -7.40
N TRP A 145 -3.85 12.10 -7.92
CA TRP A 145 -3.59 12.15 -9.37
C TRP A 145 -3.04 10.83 -9.94
N VAL A 146 -2.36 10.00 -9.13
CA VAL A 146 -1.82 8.69 -9.56
C VAL A 146 -2.90 7.62 -9.62
N ASN A 147 -4.10 7.87 -9.08
CA ASN A 147 -5.16 6.86 -9.02
C ASN A 147 -5.42 6.12 -10.35
N PRO A 148 -5.50 6.78 -11.53
CA PRO A 148 -5.67 6.09 -12.82
C PRO A 148 -4.46 5.23 -13.25
N TYR A 149 -3.28 5.53 -12.71
CA TYR A 149 -2.00 4.89 -13.00
C TYR A 149 -1.56 3.91 -11.89
N ASP A 150 -2.28 3.84 -10.78
CA ASP A 150 -1.88 3.07 -9.60
C ASP A 150 -2.15 1.57 -9.84
N PRO A 151 -1.10 0.73 -9.98
CA PRO A 151 -1.28 -0.71 -10.15
C PRO A 151 -1.95 -1.37 -8.94
N TRP A 152 -1.83 -0.77 -7.75
CA TRP A 152 -2.46 -1.27 -6.55
C TRP A 152 -3.96 -0.98 -6.54
N ALA A 153 -4.39 0.19 -7.03
CA ALA A 153 -5.80 0.49 -7.27
C ALA A 153 -6.40 -0.51 -8.26
N ALA A 154 -5.72 -0.70 -9.40
CA ALA A 154 -6.15 -1.67 -10.41
C ALA A 154 -6.28 -3.08 -9.83
N TYR A 155 -5.33 -3.51 -8.99
CA TYR A 155 -5.42 -4.79 -8.30
C TYR A 155 -6.68 -4.92 -7.41
N GLY A 156 -7.03 -3.88 -6.65
CA GLY A 156 -8.22 -3.88 -5.80
C GLY A 156 -9.55 -3.84 -6.58
N HIS A 157 -9.52 -3.44 -7.84
CA HIS A 157 -10.67 -3.45 -8.75
C HIS A 157 -10.73 -4.71 -9.64
N ILE A 158 -9.79 -5.65 -9.55
CA ILE A 158 -9.86 -6.90 -10.35
C ILE A 158 -11.17 -7.67 -10.09
N SER A 159 -11.70 -7.62 -8.87
CA SER A 159 -12.92 -8.31 -8.51
C SER A 159 -14.21 -7.66 -9.05
N SER A 160 -14.17 -6.42 -9.56
CA SER A 160 -15.35 -5.79 -10.17
C SER A 160 -15.65 -6.31 -11.58
N GLY A 161 -14.75 -7.11 -12.16
CA GLY A 161 -14.88 -7.70 -13.49
C GLY A 161 -13.99 -7.02 -14.53
N PHE A 162 -13.66 -7.77 -15.58
CA PHE A 162 -12.66 -7.33 -16.58
C PHE A 162 -13.11 -6.12 -17.41
N SER A 163 -14.41 -6.01 -17.71
CA SER A 163 -14.97 -4.89 -18.47
C SER A 163 -14.86 -3.59 -17.68
N SER A 164 -15.35 -3.59 -16.43
CA SER A 164 -15.28 -2.43 -15.53
C SER A 164 -13.83 -2.02 -15.22
N LEU A 165 -12.92 -2.99 -15.09
CA LEU A 165 -11.50 -2.70 -14.87
C LEU A 165 -10.85 -1.96 -16.05
N LYS A 166 -11.21 -2.32 -17.28
CA LYS A 166 -10.71 -1.65 -18.49
C LYS A 166 -11.28 -0.25 -18.67
N GLU A 167 -12.52 -0.03 -18.25
CA GLU A 167 -13.17 1.27 -18.32
C GLU A 167 -12.64 2.22 -17.23
N GLU A 168 -12.54 1.74 -15.99
CA GLU A 168 -12.15 2.56 -14.84
C GLU A 168 -10.64 2.73 -14.67
N TYR A 169 -9.84 1.68 -14.92
CA TYR A 169 -8.38 1.66 -14.67
C TYR A 169 -7.56 1.02 -15.82
N PRO A 170 -7.71 1.44 -17.09
CA PRO A 170 -7.02 0.83 -18.22
C PRO A 170 -5.48 0.89 -18.07
N ILE A 171 -4.96 2.05 -17.68
CA ILE A 171 -3.51 2.29 -17.59
C ILE A 171 -2.94 1.59 -16.36
N GLY A 172 -3.56 1.76 -15.19
CA GLY A 172 -3.16 1.07 -13.96
C GLY A 172 -3.13 -0.45 -14.12
N PHE A 173 -4.09 -1.03 -14.84
CA PHE A 173 -4.11 -2.48 -15.12
C PHE A 173 -2.97 -2.93 -16.03
N MET A 174 -2.66 -2.18 -17.09
CA MET A 174 -1.50 -2.45 -17.94
C MET A 174 -0.18 -2.38 -17.16
N ILE A 175 -0.03 -1.36 -16.30
CA ILE A 175 1.13 -1.22 -15.41
C ILE A 175 1.20 -2.40 -14.43
N LEU A 176 0.08 -2.83 -13.86
CA LEU A 176 0.02 -3.99 -12.97
C LEU A 176 0.52 -5.26 -13.67
N ILE A 177 0.04 -5.55 -14.88
CA ILE A 177 0.50 -6.71 -15.66
C ILE A 177 2.02 -6.63 -15.90
N LEU A 178 2.51 -5.47 -16.34
CA LEU A 178 3.94 -5.25 -16.58
C LEU A 178 4.76 -5.50 -15.29
N ILE A 179 4.28 -5.03 -14.14
CA ILE A 179 4.92 -5.25 -12.84
C ILE A 179 4.91 -6.72 -12.45
N LEU A 180 3.82 -7.45 -12.67
CA LEU A 180 3.71 -8.86 -12.31
C LEU A 180 4.64 -9.72 -13.19
N ILE A 181 4.68 -9.46 -14.50
CA ILE A 181 5.64 -10.09 -15.42
C ILE A 181 7.07 -9.73 -15.02
N GLY A 182 7.33 -8.44 -14.76
CA GLY A 182 8.63 -7.97 -14.28
C GLY A 182 9.05 -8.63 -12.97
N SER A 183 8.09 -8.89 -12.07
CA SER A 183 8.31 -9.56 -10.77
C SER A 183 8.51 -11.06 -10.89
N LEU A 184 7.96 -11.68 -11.94
CA LEU A 184 8.22 -13.07 -12.30
C LEU A 184 9.69 -13.26 -12.73
N LEU A 185 10.26 -12.27 -13.43
CA LEU A 185 11.66 -12.30 -13.86
C LEU A 185 12.61 -11.81 -12.74
N TYR A 186 12.32 -10.64 -12.16
CA TYR A 186 13.18 -9.96 -11.21
C TYR A 186 12.46 -9.74 -9.88
N ASP A 187 12.98 -10.33 -8.80
CA ASP A 187 12.42 -10.16 -7.45
C ASP A 187 12.16 -8.68 -7.12
N ARG A 188 10.96 -8.38 -6.60
CA ARG A 188 10.57 -7.05 -6.08
C ARG A 188 10.74 -5.93 -7.11
N PHE A 189 10.40 -6.19 -8.38
CA PHE A 189 10.60 -5.27 -9.52
C PHE A 189 10.08 -3.85 -9.25
N PHE A 190 8.80 -3.70 -8.91
CA PHE A 190 8.21 -2.39 -8.61
C PHE A 190 8.83 -1.75 -7.37
N CYS A 191 9.02 -2.51 -6.29
CA CYS A 191 9.63 -1.99 -5.06
C CYS A 191 11.07 -1.46 -5.24
N LYS A 192 11.83 -1.98 -6.21
CA LYS A 192 13.17 -1.52 -6.53
C LYS A 192 13.19 -0.27 -7.42
N TYR A 193 12.31 -0.20 -8.41
CA TYR A 193 12.45 0.75 -9.52
C TYR A 193 11.36 1.81 -9.60
N LEU A 194 10.15 1.54 -9.13
CA LEU A 194 8.98 2.39 -9.39
C LEU A 194 8.24 2.88 -8.14
N CYS A 195 8.42 2.21 -7.00
CA CYS A 195 7.64 2.43 -5.78
C CYS A 195 8.01 3.74 -5.04
N PRO A 196 7.13 4.77 -4.99
CA PRO A 196 7.46 6.06 -4.39
C PRO A 196 7.55 5.99 -2.86
N ILE A 197 6.63 5.26 -2.21
CA ILE A 197 6.71 5.02 -0.76
C ILE A 197 7.98 4.26 -0.38
N GLY A 198 8.46 3.38 -1.28
CA GLY A 198 9.73 2.70 -1.13
C GLY A 198 10.94 3.63 -1.26
N ALA A 199 10.84 4.71 -2.04
CA ALA A 199 11.84 5.76 -2.12
C ALA A 199 11.86 6.61 -0.83
N LEU A 200 10.69 7.02 -0.34
CA LEU A 200 10.53 7.76 0.92
C LEU A 200 11.14 6.99 2.10
N TYR A 201 10.73 5.73 2.30
CA TYR A 201 11.31 4.93 3.37
C TYR A 201 12.80 4.61 3.12
N GLY A 202 13.27 4.61 1.87
CA GLY A 202 14.69 4.50 1.53
C GLY A 202 15.53 5.65 2.06
N ILE A 203 15.00 6.88 1.99
CA ILE A 203 15.63 8.07 2.57
C ILE A 203 15.63 7.98 4.09
N ILE A 204 14.46 7.73 4.67
CA ILE A 204 14.26 7.72 6.13
C ILE A 204 15.07 6.60 6.81
N SER A 205 15.14 5.42 6.19
CA SER A 205 15.84 4.26 6.75
C SER A 205 17.35 4.42 6.85
N LYS A 206 17.96 5.46 6.24
CA LYS A 206 19.37 5.81 6.46
C LYS A 206 19.64 6.21 7.90
N PHE A 207 18.66 6.79 8.58
CA PHE A 207 18.73 7.20 9.99
C PHE A 207 18.30 6.08 10.94
N SER A 208 18.17 4.85 10.44
CA SER A 208 17.52 3.82 11.24
C SER A 208 18.37 3.33 12.41
N LEU A 209 17.70 3.13 13.56
CA LEU A 209 18.29 2.54 14.76
C LEU A 209 18.67 1.07 14.58
N THR A 210 18.08 0.39 13.59
CA THR A 210 18.37 -1.02 13.29
C THR A 210 19.37 -1.14 12.15
N LYS A 211 20.42 -1.93 12.36
CA LYS A 211 21.48 -2.21 11.38
C LYS A 211 21.78 -3.70 11.37
N ILE A 212 22.13 -4.23 10.19
CA ILE A 212 22.64 -5.59 10.07
C ILE A 212 24.16 -5.50 9.87
N THR A 213 24.91 -6.10 10.77
CA THR A 213 26.38 -6.13 10.73
C THR A 213 26.88 -7.52 10.38
N ARG A 214 28.00 -7.58 9.66
CA ARG A 214 28.68 -8.81 9.26
C ARG A 214 30.05 -8.90 9.92
N ASP A 215 30.27 -9.99 10.63
CA ASP A 215 31.58 -10.39 11.12
C ASP A 215 32.40 -10.97 9.95
N LYS A 216 33.55 -10.34 9.65
CA LYS A 216 34.41 -10.76 8.55
C LYS A 216 35.20 -12.02 8.87
N ASP A 217 35.63 -12.16 10.12
CA ASP A 217 36.53 -13.22 10.56
C ASP A 217 35.81 -14.56 10.65
N ARG A 218 34.52 -14.54 10.98
CA ARG A 218 33.66 -15.74 10.99
C ARG A 218 33.07 -16.09 9.63
N CYS A 219 33.19 -15.22 8.62
CA CYS A 219 32.55 -15.39 7.33
C CYS A 219 33.36 -16.28 6.38
N ILE A 220 32.77 -17.41 5.97
CA ILE A 220 33.36 -18.33 4.99
C ILE A 220 33.20 -17.91 3.52
N ASN A 221 32.75 -16.68 3.26
CA ASN A 221 32.61 -16.10 1.91
C ASN A 221 31.77 -16.91 0.88
N CYS A 222 30.82 -17.74 1.34
CA CYS A 222 29.96 -18.57 0.48
C CYS A 222 28.95 -17.79 -0.40
N ASN A 223 28.82 -16.48 -0.18
CA ASN A 223 27.94 -15.57 -0.92
C ASN A 223 26.42 -15.89 -0.86
N LEU A 224 25.99 -16.81 0.01
CA LEU A 224 24.58 -17.21 0.12
C LEU A 224 23.67 -16.07 0.61
N CYS A 225 24.19 -15.18 1.46
CA CYS A 225 23.48 -14.01 1.96
C CYS A 225 23.09 -13.03 0.83
N SER A 226 24.00 -12.74 -0.10
CA SER A 226 23.74 -11.91 -1.29
C SER A 226 22.81 -12.63 -2.28
N LYS A 227 23.03 -13.93 -2.51
CA LYS A 227 22.19 -14.76 -3.40
C LYS A 227 20.74 -14.89 -2.94
N ASN A 228 20.46 -14.72 -1.64
CA ASN A 228 19.10 -14.77 -1.09
C ASN A 228 18.51 -13.38 -0.80
N CYS A 229 19.22 -12.29 -1.07
CA CYS A 229 18.70 -10.94 -0.87
C CYS A 229 17.69 -10.59 -1.99
N PRO A 230 16.38 -10.42 -1.71
CA PRO A 230 15.36 -10.20 -2.73
C PRO A 230 15.50 -8.84 -3.45
N VAL A 231 16.25 -7.92 -2.86
CA VAL A 231 16.54 -6.59 -3.41
C VAL A 231 17.97 -6.48 -3.97
N ASN A 232 18.67 -7.61 -4.13
CA ASN A 232 19.99 -7.72 -4.76
C ASN A 232 21.11 -6.90 -4.10
N ILE A 233 21.09 -6.77 -2.76
CA ILE A 233 22.21 -6.20 -2.02
C ILE A 233 23.34 -7.23 -1.94
N ASN A 234 24.58 -6.80 -2.19
CA ASN A 234 25.76 -7.64 -2.07
C ASN A 234 26.24 -7.71 -0.61
N VAL A 235 25.49 -8.44 0.21
CA VAL A 235 25.69 -8.56 1.66
C VAL A 235 27.08 -9.09 2.03
N SER A 236 27.64 -10.00 1.24
CA SER A 236 28.96 -10.60 1.48
C SER A 236 30.12 -9.58 1.37
N GLU A 237 29.96 -8.52 0.59
CA GLU A 237 30.99 -7.47 0.41
C GLU A 237 30.91 -6.36 1.47
N LEU A 238 29.84 -6.33 2.28
CA LEU A 238 29.58 -5.27 3.25
C LEU A 238 29.90 -5.73 4.68
N SER A 239 30.55 -4.88 5.48
CA SER A 239 30.66 -5.04 6.94
C SER A 239 29.41 -4.59 7.67
N GLU A 240 28.75 -3.54 7.17
CA GLU A 240 27.47 -3.05 7.62
C GLU A 240 26.55 -2.88 6.41
N ILE A 241 25.34 -3.45 6.49
CA ILE A 241 24.36 -3.32 5.42
C ILE A 241 23.73 -1.93 5.57
N ASN A 242 24.28 -0.89 4.96
CA ASN A 242 23.73 0.49 5.01
C ASN A 242 22.99 0.92 3.72
N SER A 243 22.45 -0.05 2.98
CA SER A 243 21.70 0.26 1.76
C SER A 243 20.27 0.73 2.06
N SER A 244 19.84 1.81 1.38
CA SER A 244 18.44 2.28 1.33
C SER A 244 17.47 1.25 0.76
N GLU A 245 17.99 0.19 0.14
CA GLU A 245 17.18 -0.89 -0.44
C GLU A 245 16.87 -1.99 0.56
N CYS A 246 17.54 -2.01 1.72
CA CYS A 246 17.36 -3.07 2.71
C CYS A 246 15.94 -3.02 3.31
N ILE A 247 15.13 -4.02 2.98
CA ILE A 247 13.76 -4.20 3.50
C ILE A 247 13.68 -4.94 4.83
N ASN A 248 14.82 -5.10 5.52
CA ASN A 248 14.93 -5.78 6.82
C ASN A 248 14.13 -7.11 6.92
N CYS A 249 14.21 -7.94 5.87
CA CYS A 249 13.46 -9.19 5.74
C CYS A 249 14.15 -10.41 6.35
N ASN A 250 15.38 -10.25 6.87
CA ASN A 250 16.18 -11.27 7.54
C ASN A 250 16.59 -12.50 6.69
N LEU A 251 16.25 -12.54 5.39
CA LEU A 251 16.59 -13.67 4.51
C LEU A 251 18.11 -13.91 4.39
N CYS A 252 18.93 -12.85 4.43
CA CYS A 252 20.39 -12.98 4.41
C CYS A 252 20.94 -13.74 5.63
N MET A 253 20.34 -13.54 6.80
CA MET A 253 20.72 -14.22 8.04
C MET A 253 20.22 -15.66 8.06
N ILE A 254 18.97 -15.88 7.64
CA ILE A 254 18.35 -17.20 7.58
C ILE A 254 19.12 -18.13 6.63
N ALA A 255 19.63 -17.58 5.53
CA ALA A 255 20.40 -18.32 4.52
C ALA A 255 21.89 -18.51 4.90
N CYS A 256 22.39 -17.86 5.94
CA CYS A 256 23.77 -18.00 6.35
C CYS A 256 23.98 -19.37 7.02
N PRO A 257 24.91 -20.21 6.52
CA PRO A 257 25.18 -21.52 7.11
C PRO A 257 26.03 -21.43 8.38
N SER A 258 26.78 -20.33 8.54
CA SER A 258 27.69 -20.09 9.65
C SER A 258 26.98 -19.32 10.76
N ASP A 259 27.08 -19.81 12.00
CA ASP A 259 26.46 -19.17 13.14
C ASP A 259 27.11 -17.83 13.48
N LYS A 260 26.27 -16.86 13.88
CA LYS A 260 26.70 -15.52 14.37
C LYS A 260 27.60 -14.72 13.41
N VAL A 261 27.54 -14.97 12.10
CA VAL A 261 28.23 -14.14 11.08
C VAL A 261 27.47 -12.85 10.80
N LEU A 262 26.15 -12.91 10.78
CA LEU A 262 25.29 -11.74 10.61
C LEU A 262 24.52 -11.50 11.92
N ASP A 263 24.49 -10.26 12.36
CA ASP A 263 23.80 -9.82 13.57
C ASP A 263 22.91 -8.62 13.29
N ILE A 264 21.72 -8.58 13.88
CA ILE A 264 20.82 -7.41 13.85
C ILE A 264 21.06 -6.64 15.14
N LYS A 265 21.50 -5.40 15.00
CA LYS A 265 21.65 -4.48 16.13
C LYS A 265 20.56 -3.41 16.06
N THR A 266 19.71 -3.35 17.07
CA THR A 266 18.70 -2.28 17.22
C THR A 266 19.11 -1.41 18.40
N ALA A 267 19.35 -0.11 18.14
CA ALA A 267 19.89 0.82 19.13
C ALA A 267 21.15 0.28 19.83
N GLY A 268 22.05 -0.34 19.06
CA GLY A 268 23.31 -0.92 19.55
C GLY A 268 23.21 -2.30 20.21
N LYS A 269 22.01 -2.80 20.52
CA LYS A 269 21.80 -4.11 21.16
C LYS A 269 21.52 -5.21 20.13
N SER A 270 22.14 -6.37 20.28
CA SER A 270 21.90 -7.53 19.43
C SER A 270 20.51 -8.11 19.66
N VAL A 271 19.75 -8.29 18.58
CA VAL A 271 18.37 -8.79 18.61
C VAL A 271 18.24 -10.02 17.70
N LYS A 272 17.58 -11.07 18.20
CA LYS A 272 17.32 -12.27 17.39
C LYS A 272 16.36 -11.93 16.23
N PRO A 273 16.50 -12.55 15.04
CA PRO A 273 15.62 -12.25 13.90
C PRO A 273 14.13 -12.43 14.19
N LEU A 274 13.75 -13.44 14.98
CA LEU A 274 12.35 -13.66 15.36
C LEU A 274 11.83 -12.53 16.26
N THR A 275 12.62 -12.09 17.24
CA THR A 275 12.29 -10.97 18.11
C THR A 275 12.12 -9.67 17.31
N ASN A 276 12.97 -9.42 16.31
CA ASN A 276 12.80 -8.27 15.41
C ASN A 276 11.48 -8.32 14.63
N ILE A 277 11.08 -9.50 14.11
CA ILE A 277 9.77 -9.66 13.45
C ILE A 277 8.63 -9.38 14.44
N ILE A 278 8.68 -9.97 15.64
CA ILE A 278 7.67 -9.77 16.67
C ILE A 278 7.54 -8.28 17.02
N LEU A 279 8.66 -7.59 17.28
CA LEU A 279 8.64 -6.15 17.58
C LEU A 279 8.01 -5.32 16.47
N VAL A 280 8.36 -5.58 15.20
CA VAL A 280 7.77 -4.87 14.05
C VAL A 280 6.26 -5.09 13.98
N ILE A 281 5.81 -6.34 14.12
CA ILE A 281 4.38 -6.67 14.07
C ILE A 281 3.63 -6.11 15.28
N SER A 282 4.20 -6.19 16.48
CA SER A 282 3.62 -5.65 17.71
C SER A 282 3.47 -4.13 17.64
N ILE A 283 4.46 -3.41 17.11
CA ILE A 283 4.36 -1.95 16.95
C ILE A 283 3.31 -1.58 15.90
N PHE A 284 3.30 -2.29 14.77
CA PHE A 284 2.33 -2.03 13.71
C PHE A 284 0.89 -2.32 14.13
N LEU A 285 0.60 -3.56 14.54
CA LEU A 285 -0.75 -3.97 14.92
C LEU A 285 -1.17 -3.37 16.25
N GLY A 286 -0.25 -3.25 17.22
CA GLY A 286 -0.51 -2.57 18.49
C GLY A 286 -0.86 -1.10 18.29
N GLY A 287 -0.13 -0.40 17.42
CA GLY A 287 -0.46 0.98 17.04
C GLY A 287 -1.86 1.10 16.45
N ILE A 288 -2.22 0.21 15.50
CA ILE A 288 -3.56 0.17 14.91
C ILE A 288 -4.63 -0.13 15.97
N MET A 289 -4.41 -1.12 16.85
CA MET A 289 -5.38 -1.47 17.89
C MET A 289 -5.61 -0.34 18.88
N ILE A 290 -4.54 0.31 19.36
CA ILE A 290 -4.62 1.44 20.29
C ILE A 290 -5.40 2.59 19.66
N THR A 291 -5.00 2.99 18.46
CA THR A 291 -5.64 4.13 17.76
C THR A 291 -7.09 3.83 17.34
N LYS A 292 -7.41 2.57 17.05
CA LYS A 292 -8.79 2.14 16.83
C LYS A 292 -9.61 2.20 18.12
N ALA A 293 -9.05 1.77 19.24
CA ALA A 293 -9.71 1.83 20.54
C ALA A 293 -9.99 3.27 21.01
N THR A 294 -9.13 4.22 20.64
CA THR A 294 -9.34 5.65 20.92
C THR A 294 -10.22 6.36 19.89
N GLY A 295 -10.77 5.64 18.90
CA GLY A 295 -11.58 6.23 17.82
C GLY A 295 -10.80 7.10 16.83
N LEU A 296 -9.46 7.06 16.86
CA LEU A 296 -8.61 7.85 15.97
C LEU A 296 -8.38 7.14 14.62
N TYR A 297 -8.38 5.80 14.62
CA TYR A 297 -8.16 5.01 13.40
C TYR A 297 -9.48 4.57 12.78
N GLU A 298 -9.97 5.39 11.84
CA GLU A 298 -11.09 5.05 10.98
C GLU A 298 -10.61 4.86 9.53
N VAL A 299 -11.07 3.80 8.89
CA VAL A 299 -10.69 3.43 7.50
C VAL A 299 -11.88 3.45 6.54
N THR A 300 -13.06 3.79 7.06
CA THR A 300 -14.30 3.95 6.32
C THR A 300 -14.82 5.38 6.53
N PRO A 301 -15.59 5.94 5.57
CA PRO A 301 -16.13 7.28 5.71
C PRO A 301 -17.01 7.45 6.95
N PRO A 302 -16.90 8.59 7.67
CA PRO A 302 -17.87 8.92 8.70
C PRO A 302 -19.25 9.08 8.07
N LYS A 303 -20.31 8.85 8.85
CA LYS A 303 -21.68 9.09 8.39
C LYS A 303 -21.84 10.59 8.08
N ILE A 304 -22.39 10.90 6.91
CA ILE A 304 -22.78 12.26 6.55
C ILE A 304 -23.87 12.71 7.52
N THR A 305 -23.64 13.84 8.19
CA THR A 305 -24.58 14.46 9.13
C THR A 305 -24.99 15.83 8.59
N ALA A 306 -26.05 16.44 9.14
CA ALA A 306 -26.53 17.76 8.70
C ALA A 306 -25.48 18.89 8.84
N SER A 307 -24.39 18.66 9.59
CA SER A 307 -23.24 19.57 9.71
C SER A 307 -22.16 19.34 8.64
N THR A 308 -22.19 18.22 7.92
CA THR A 308 -21.20 17.90 6.88
C THR A 308 -21.51 18.71 5.62
N ARG A 309 -20.61 19.63 5.25
CA ARG A 309 -20.69 20.35 3.98
C ARG A 309 -19.80 19.64 2.96
N ILE A 310 -20.38 19.25 1.83
CA ILE A 310 -19.66 18.72 0.68
C ILE A 310 -19.93 19.60 -0.54
N THR A 311 -18.97 19.68 -1.45
CA THR A 311 -19.20 20.27 -2.77
C THR A 311 -19.72 19.20 -3.74
N ALA A 312 -20.32 19.65 -4.85
CA ALA A 312 -20.83 18.74 -5.88
C ALA A 312 -19.76 17.77 -6.42
N ASP A 313 -18.52 18.23 -6.53
CA ASP A 313 -17.37 17.42 -6.98
C ASP A 313 -16.98 16.30 -5.98
N GLU A 314 -17.39 16.44 -4.72
CA GLU A 314 -17.15 15.47 -3.67
C GLU A 314 -18.18 14.33 -3.65
N ILE A 315 -19.30 14.45 -4.37
CA ILE A 315 -20.33 13.42 -4.46
C ILE A 315 -19.75 12.13 -5.03
N LYS A 316 -19.87 11.02 -4.30
CA LYS A 316 -19.36 9.70 -4.70
C LYS A 316 -20.50 8.74 -5.01
N GLY A 317 -20.24 7.81 -5.92
CA GLY A 317 -21.23 6.82 -6.35
C GLY A 317 -21.74 5.88 -5.25
N TYR A 318 -21.04 5.76 -4.12
CA TYR A 318 -21.49 4.98 -2.97
C TYR A 318 -22.41 5.77 -2.02
N MET A 319 -22.52 7.10 -2.19
CA MET A 319 -23.42 7.92 -1.39
C MET A 319 -24.88 7.62 -1.76
N THR A 320 -25.75 7.66 -0.77
CA THR A 320 -27.19 7.44 -0.96
C THR A 320 -27.92 8.76 -1.26
N LEU A 321 -29.14 8.67 -1.80
CA LEU A 321 -29.99 9.84 -2.04
C LEU A 321 -30.29 10.60 -0.73
N GLU A 322 -30.54 9.86 0.36
CA GLU A 322 -30.74 10.45 1.69
C GLU A 322 -29.52 11.25 2.17
N GLU A 323 -28.31 10.73 1.91
CA GLU A 323 -27.09 11.42 2.32
C GLU A 323 -26.84 12.71 1.55
N ILE A 324 -27.14 12.70 0.25
CA ILE A 324 -27.02 13.88 -0.61
C ILE A 324 -28.04 14.94 -0.17
N SER A 325 -29.27 14.52 0.10
CA SER A 325 -30.32 15.38 0.66
C SER A 325 -29.85 16.05 1.97
N VAL A 326 -29.28 15.27 2.89
CA VAL A 326 -28.74 15.79 4.17
C VAL A 326 -27.53 16.71 3.97
N ALA A 327 -26.61 16.36 3.09
CA ALA A 327 -25.38 17.12 2.82
C ALA A 327 -25.65 18.50 2.17
N PHE A 328 -26.55 18.53 1.19
CA PHE A 328 -26.91 19.75 0.44
C PHE A 328 -28.08 20.50 1.07
N LYS A 329 -28.69 19.94 2.12
CA LYS A 329 -29.89 20.49 2.78
C LYS A 329 -31.05 20.71 1.80
N ILE A 330 -31.23 19.76 0.87
CA ILE A 330 -32.31 19.74 -0.11
C ILE A 330 -33.33 18.71 0.37
N GLU A 331 -34.61 19.05 0.35
CA GLU A 331 -35.68 18.10 0.68
C GLU A 331 -35.63 16.88 -0.25
N LEU A 332 -35.87 15.69 0.29
CA LEU A 332 -35.67 14.46 -0.47
C LEU A 332 -36.51 14.44 -1.76
N ASN A 333 -37.77 14.88 -1.69
CA ASN A 333 -38.64 14.95 -2.86
C ASN A 333 -38.11 15.91 -3.94
N GLU A 334 -37.58 17.06 -3.52
CA GLU A 334 -36.98 18.05 -4.43
C GLU A 334 -35.72 17.47 -5.10
N LEU A 335 -34.91 16.71 -4.36
CA LEU A 335 -33.75 16.02 -4.91
C LEU A 335 -34.14 14.99 -5.97
N TYR A 336 -35.22 14.22 -5.73
CA TYR A 336 -35.72 13.24 -6.70
C TYR A 336 -36.20 13.91 -7.99
N GLU A 337 -36.93 15.03 -7.87
CA GLU A 337 -37.36 15.81 -9.03
C GLU A 337 -36.18 16.38 -9.83
N ARG A 338 -35.22 17.02 -9.14
CA ARG A 338 -34.04 17.60 -9.78
C ARG A 338 -33.22 16.57 -10.55
N LEU A 339 -33.06 15.37 -9.97
CA LEU A 339 -32.29 14.29 -10.58
C LEU A 339 -33.11 13.42 -11.56
N GLN A 340 -34.39 13.73 -11.74
CA GLN A 340 -35.33 12.95 -12.57
C GLN A 340 -35.41 11.47 -12.15
N ILE A 341 -35.34 11.22 -10.84
CA ILE A 341 -35.38 9.89 -10.24
C ILE A 341 -36.81 9.61 -9.75
N PRO A 342 -37.44 8.48 -10.12
CA PRO A 342 -38.75 8.11 -9.59
C PRO A 342 -38.73 7.94 -8.06
N ALA A 343 -39.74 8.46 -7.36
CA ALA A 343 -39.90 8.31 -5.90
C ALA A 343 -40.03 6.85 -5.42
N SER A 344 -40.21 5.89 -6.34
CA SER A 344 -40.23 4.46 -6.06
C SER A 344 -38.85 3.88 -5.71
N ILE A 345 -37.76 4.58 -6.03
CA ILE A 345 -36.40 4.13 -5.71
C ILE A 345 -36.12 4.39 -4.21
N PRO A 346 -35.68 3.39 -3.43
CA PRO A 346 -35.39 3.56 -2.01
C PRO A 346 -34.35 4.66 -1.74
N LYS A 347 -34.57 5.47 -0.70
CA LYS A 347 -33.69 6.61 -0.34
C LYS A 347 -32.27 6.22 0.08
N ASP A 348 -32.09 4.98 0.53
CA ASP A 348 -30.84 4.36 0.90
C ASP A 348 -30.09 3.72 -0.29
N THR A 349 -30.62 3.85 -1.51
CA THR A 349 -29.99 3.35 -2.73
C THR A 349 -28.72 4.15 -3.04
N PRO A 350 -27.55 3.50 -3.20
CA PRO A 350 -26.32 4.18 -3.64
C PRO A 350 -26.46 4.72 -5.07
N LEU A 351 -25.93 5.91 -5.36
CA LEU A 351 -26.01 6.54 -6.70
C LEU A 351 -25.54 5.62 -7.84
N LYS A 352 -24.46 4.85 -7.64
CA LYS A 352 -23.91 3.93 -8.65
C LYS A 352 -24.84 2.78 -9.00
N GLU A 353 -25.81 2.48 -8.15
CA GLU A 353 -26.79 1.40 -8.31
C GLU A 353 -28.09 1.91 -8.95
N ILE A 354 -28.29 3.23 -9.03
CA ILE A 354 -29.45 3.83 -9.70
C ILE A 354 -29.49 3.44 -11.18
N LYS A 355 -28.33 3.20 -11.81
CA LYS A 355 -28.26 2.68 -13.18
C LYS A 355 -28.98 1.35 -13.40
N ASN A 356 -29.20 0.57 -12.33
CA ASN A 356 -29.96 -0.68 -12.38
C ASN A 356 -31.47 -0.43 -12.52
N PHE A 357 -31.93 0.77 -12.12
CA PHE A 357 -33.32 1.21 -12.22
C PHE A 357 -33.54 2.13 -13.42
N ILE A 358 -32.57 2.99 -13.73
CA ILE A 358 -32.61 3.97 -14.82
C ILE A 358 -31.38 3.76 -15.71
N PRO A 359 -31.53 3.05 -16.86
CA PRO A 359 -30.42 2.85 -17.79
C PRO A 359 -29.85 4.19 -18.26
N GLY A 360 -28.53 4.35 -18.17
CA GLY A 360 -27.83 5.60 -18.57
C GLY A 360 -27.67 6.64 -17.45
N PHE A 361 -28.10 6.34 -16.22
CA PHE A 361 -27.84 7.22 -15.08
C PHE A 361 -26.35 7.24 -14.72
N GLU A 362 -25.72 8.41 -14.82
CA GLU A 362 -24.33 8.62 -14.42
C GLU A 362 -24.22 9.49 -13.17
N VAL A 363 -23.26 9.15 -12.29
CA VAL A 363 -22.97 9.92 -11.08
C VAL A 363 -22.52 11.34 -11.43
N GLU A 364 -21.91 11.53 -12.61
CA GLU A 364 -21.46 12.85 -13.06
C GLU A 364 -22.61 13.82 -13.27
N THR A 365 -23.74 13.34 -13.81
CA THR A 365 -24.96 14.12 -14.00
C THR A 365 -25.48 14.68 -12.66
N VAL A 366 -25.34 13.91 -11.58
CA VAL A 366 -25.69 14.36 -10.23
C VAL A 366 -24.77 15.49 -9.77
N ARG A 367 -23.47 15.43 -10.09
CA ARG A 367 -22.53 16.50 -9.75
C ARG A 367 -22.84 17.77 -10.53
N GLU A 368 -23.13 17.65 -11.83
CA GLU A 368 -23.47 18.80 -12.67
C GLU A 368 -24.75 19.50 -12.22
N LEU A 369 -25.78 18.74 -11.84
CA LEU A 369 -27.07 19.28 -11.38
C LEU A 369 -27.04 19.90 -9.98
N LEU A 370 -26.03 19.56 -9.17
CA LEU A 370 -25.88 20.04 -7.79
C LEU A 370 -24.72 21.04 -7.61
N ARG A 371 -24.05 21.42 -8.70
CA ARG A 371 -23.20 22.62 -8.77
C ARG A 371 -24.07 23.87 -8.75
#